data_AF-A0A7C2TBR9-F1
#
_entry.id   AF-A0A7C2TBR9-F1
#
_cell.length_a   1.000
_cell.length_b   1.000
_cell.length_c   1.000
_cell.angle_alpha   90.00
_cell.angle_beta   90.00
_cell.angle_gamma   90.00
#
_symmetry.space_group_name_H-M   'P 1'
#
loop_
_entity.id
_entity.type
_entity.pdbx_description
1 polymer ?
#
loop_
_entity_poly.entity_id
_entity_poly.type
_entity_poly.pdbx_seq_one_letter_code
_entity_poly.pdbx_strand_id
1 'polypeptide(L)'
;MHGVVSLLDDENRARVERLWRLLESECKLSGIKTTPIPHFTWHLAQDYRSGPLRVVSQQKAAKANAFTVRICGLALFSGTDPVVYLPLIRTTRLSEFHKSGRKSSH
;
A
#
# COMPACT_ATOMS: atom_id res chain seq x y z
N MET A 1 -5.36 -1.35 14.97
CA MET A 1 -5.27 -1.89 13.61
C MET A 1 -3.85 -1.75 13.12
N HIS A 2 -3.27 -2.83 12.60
CA HIS A 2 -1.90 -2.88 12.10
C HIS A 2 -1.89 -3.27 10.63
N GLY A 3 -0.91 -2.78 9.88
CA GLY A 3 -0.77 -3.03 8.45
C GLY A 3 0.63 -3.46 8.05
N VAL A 4 0.71 -4.43 7.13
CA VAL A 4 1.93 -4.71 6.37
C VAL A 4 1.80 -3.99 5.04
N VAL A 5 2.71 -3.03 4.80
CA VAL A 5 2.65 -2.13 3.65
C VAL A 5 4.00 -2.11 2.93
N SER A 6 3.96 -1.75 1.65
CA SER A 6 5.15 -1.35 0.91
C SER A 6 5.18 0.16 0.77
N LEU A 7 6.33 0.75 1.07
CA LEU A 7 6.63 2.16 0.84
C LEU A 7 7.16 2.36 -0.57
N LEU A 8 6.96 3.56 -1.10
CA LEU A 8 7.51 3.97 -2.38
C LEU A 8 8.93 4.53 -2.17
N ASP A 9 9.76 4.43 -3.22
CA ASP A 9 10.99 5.21 -3.30
C ASP A 9 10.68 6.72 -3.29
N ASP A 10 11.71 7.54 -3.05
CA ASP A 10 11.55 8.99 -2.87
C ASP A 10 10.93 9.67 -4.09
N GLU A 11 11.27 9.21 -5.30
CA GLU A 11 10.76 9.77 -6.54
C GLU A 11 9.27 9.51 -6.69
N ASN A 12 8.85 8.25 -6.54
CA ASN A 12 7.45 7.85 -6.66
C ASN A 12 6.60 8.37 -5.52
N ARG A 13 7.15 8.46 -4.30
CA ARG A 13 6.51 9.15 -3.16
C ARG A 13 6.19 10.59 -3.52
N ALA A 14 7.17 11.35 -4.01
CA ALA A 14 6.98 12.75 -4.37
C ALA A 14 5.96 12.94 -5.53
N ARG A 15 5.91 12.00 -6.49
CA ARG A 15 4.91 11.99 -7.56
C ARG A 15 3.49 11.81 -7.01
N VAL A 16 3.29 10.86 -6.11
CA VAL A 16 1.98 10.61 -5.49
C VAL A 16 1.55 11.77 -4.59
N GLU A 17 2.46 12.34 -3.80
CA GLU A 17 2.17 13.53 -2.98
C GLU A 17 1.76 14.75 -3.82
N ARG A 18 2.36 14.94 -5.00
CA ARG A 18 1.92 15.99 -5.94
C ARG A 18 0.49 15.76 -6.43
N LEU A 19 0.15 14.52 -6.76
CA LEU A 19 -1.21 14.16 -7.16
C LEU A 19 -2.20 14.40 -6.02
N TRP A 20 -1.83 14.08 -4.77
CA TRP A 20 -2.67 14.35 -3.61
C TRP A 20 -2.92 15.84 -3.40
N ARG A 21 -1.89 16.68 -3.55
CA ARG A 21 -2.04 18.15 -3.48
C ARG A 21 -2.97 18.68 -4.57
N LEU A 22 -2.91 18.12 -5.79
CA LEU A 22 -3.81 18.49 -6.88
C LEU A 22 -5.26 18.08 -6.57
N LEU A 23 -5.50 16.85 -6.10
CA LEU A 23 -6.83 16.39 -5.71
C LEU A 23 -7.40 17.21 -4.55
N GLU A 24 -6.54 17.66 -3.64
CA GLU A 24 -6.93 18.56 -2.56
C GLU A 24 -7.34 19.93 -3.11
N SER A 25 -6.53 20.57 -3.96
CA SER A 25 -6.82 21.92 -4.48
C SER A 25 -8.05 21.94 -5.37
N GLU A 26 -8.17 20.98 -6.29
CA GLU A 26 -9.21 20.99 -7.33
C GLU A 26 -10.51 20.32 -6.86
N CYS A 27 -10.43 19.31 -5.99
CA CYS A 27 -11.58 18.49 -5.61
C CYS A 27 -11.93 18.58 -4.12
N LYS A 28 -11.20 19.37 -3.32
CA LYS A 28 -11.36 19.49 -1.86
C LYS A 28 -11.22 18.15 -1.13
N LEU A 29 -10.46 17.22 -1.71
CA LEU A 29 -10.28 15.88 -1.17
C LEU A 29 -9.20 15.86 -0.06
N SER A 30 -9.57 16.26 1.14
CA SER A 30 -8.64 16.36 2.29
C SER A 30 -8.47 15.06 3.08
N GLY A 31 -9.31 14.05 2.87
CA GLY A 31 -9.28 12.77 3.59
C GLY A 31 -7.94 12.02 3.49
N ILE A 32 -7.14 12.35 2.47
CA ILE A 32 -5.81 11.79 2.22
C ILE A 32 -4.79 12.12 3.32
N LYS A 33 -5.04 13.13 4.14
CA LYS A 33 -4.16 13.54 5.25
C LYS A 33 -4.20 12.60 6.46
N THR A 34 -5.19 11.70 6.52
CA THR A 34 -5.34 10.73 7.62
C THR A 34 -4.16 9.75 7.69
N THR A 35 -3.54 9.43 6.54
CA THR A 35 -2.31 8.61 6.50
C THR A 35 -1.36 9.21 5.47
N PRO A 36 -0.54 10.20 5.86
CA PRO A 36 0.18 11.09 4.94
C PRO A 36 1.44 10.45 4.34
N ILE A 37 1.49 9.12 4.24
CA ILE A 37 2.61 8.39 3.68
C ILE A 37 2.08 7.57 2.51
N PRO A 38 2.45 7.88 1.26
CA PRO A 38 2.11 7.05 0.12
C PRO A 38 2.61 5.61 0.31
N HIS A 39 1.67 4.68 0.37
CA HIS A 39 1.94 3.26 0.54
C HIS A 39 0.86 2.46 -0.18
N PHE A 40 1.11 1.17 -0.34
CA PHE A 40 0.05 0.23 -0.64
C PHE A 40 0.11 -0.96 0.31
N THR A 41 -1.07 -1.49 0.60
CA THR A 41 -1.28 -2.41 1.71
C THR A 41 -1.36 -3.84 1.22
N TRP A 42 -0.61 -4.73 1.87
CA TRP A 42 -0.65 -6.17 1.62
C TRP A 42 -1.62 -6.88 2.56
N HIS A 43 -1.67 -6.46 3.83
CA HIS A 43 -2.47 -7.12 4.86
C HIS A 43 -2.79 -6.14 6.00
N LEU A 44 -4.06 -6.05 6.39
CA LEU A 44 -4.54 -5.36 7.59
C LEU A 44 -5.09 -6.37 8.59
N ALA A 45 -4.78 -6.19 9.87
CA ALA A 45 -5.38 -6.96 10.96
C ALA A 45 -5.69 -6.03 12.14
N GLN A 46 -6.66 -6.41 12.99
CA GLN A 46 -6.93 -5.64 14.20
C GLN A 46 -5.71 -5.63 15.13
N ASP A 47 -5.09 -6.79 15.29
CA ASP A 47 -3.88 -6.99 16.05
C ASP A 47 -2.96 -8.03 15.41
N TYR A 48 -1.67 -7.93 15.71
CA TYR A 48 -0.66 -8.92 15.34
C TYR A 48 0.16 -9.31 16.57
N ARG A 49 0.64 -10.56 16.60
CA ARG A 49 1.80 -10.90 17.43
C ARG A 49 3.02 -10.19 16.86
N SER A 50 3.30 -8.99 17.37
CA SER A 50 4.23 -8.02 16.79
C SER A 50 5.66 -8.55 16.63
N GLY A 51 6.15 -9.36 17.58
CA GLY A 51 7.46 -10.00 17.52
C GLY A 51 7.64 -10.91 16.30
N PRO A 52 6.87 -12.01 16.20
CA PRO A 52 6.92 -12.91 15.04
C PRO A 52 6.67 -12.20 13.71
N LEU A 53 5.71 -11.26 13.66
CA LEU A 53 5.42 -10.51 12.43
C LEU A 53 6.63 -9.71 11.97
N ARG A 54 7.27 -8.96 12.89
CA ARG A 54 8.44 -8.14 12.56
C ARG A 54 9.55 -8.98 11.98
N VAL A 55 9.84 -10.15 12.57
CA VAL A 55 10.87 -11.07 12.07
C VAL A 55 10.54 -11.56 10.66
N VAL A 56 9.31 -12.03 10.43
CA VAL A 56 8.89 -12.52 9.10
C VAL A 56 8.93 -11.40 8.06
N SER A 57 8.47 -10.20 8.40
CA SER A 57 8.51 -9.03 7.52
C SER A 57 9.94 -8.62 7.17
N GLN A 58 10.86 -8.61 8.15
CA GLN A 58 12.28 -8.29 7.93
C GLN A 58 12.97 -9.34 7.04
N GLN A 59 12.77 -10.62 7.32
CA GLN A 59 13.33 -11.70 6.50
C GLN A 59 12.81 -11.66 5.06
N LYS A 60 11.52 -11.35 4.88
CA LYS A 60 10.93 -11.20 3.56
C LYS A 60 11.49 -9.97 2.84
N ALA A 61 11.58 -8.83 3.51
CA ALA A 61 12.15 -7.62 2.94
C ALA A 61 13.62 -7.82 2.53
N ALA A 62 14.42 -8.49 3.35
CA ALA A 62 15.83 -8.78 3.04
C ALA A 62 16.02 -9.69 1.81
N LYS A 63 15.05 -10.57 1.52
CA LYS A 63 15.07 -11.47 0.35
C LYS A 63 14.37 -10.87 -0.87
N ALA A 64 13.66 -9.76 -0.69
CA ALA A 64 12.86 -9.15 -1.72
C ALA A 64 13.73 -8.21 -2.58
N ASN A 65 13.89 -8.55 -3.86
CA ASN A 65 14.36 -7.56 -4.81
C ASN A 65 13.24 -6.55 -5.08
N ALA A 66 13.56 -5.26 -4.93
CA ALA A 66 12.67 -4.16 -5.30
C ALA A 66 12.11 -4.37 -6.71
N PHE A 67 10.86 -3.97 -6.91
CA PHE A 67 10.17 -4.20 -8.17
C PHE A 67 9.15 -3.13 -8.49
N THR A 68 8.99 -2.88 -9.79
CA THR A 68 8.03 -1.92 -10.29
C THR A 68 6.62 -2.47 -10.20
N VAL A 69 5.74 -1.67 -9.62
CA VAL A 69 4.29 -1.80 -9.73
C VAL A 69 3.76 -0.72 -10.64
N ARG A 70 2.65 -0.99 -11.33
CA ARG A 70 2.00 -0.01 -12.21
C ARG A 70 0.63 0.31 -11.64
N ILE A 71 0.20 1.55 -11.81
CA ILE A 71 -1.14 2.00 -11.44
C ILE A 71 -1.98 2.25 -12.70
N CYS A 72 -3.30 2.20 -12.57
CA CYS A 72 -4.22 2.50 -13.66
C CYS A 72 -5.22 3.60 -13.26
N GLY A 73 -4.84 4.86 -13.50
CA GLY A 73 -5.72 6.00 -13.24
C GLY A 73 -6.09 6.18 -11.76
N LEU A 74 -7.32 6.65 -11.54
CA LEU A 74 -7.94 6.86 -10.24
C LEU A 74 -9.20 6.00 -10.14
N ALA A 75 -9.48 5.48 -8.94
CA ALA A 75 -10.68 4.71 -8.66
C ALA A 75 -11.33 5.19 -7.36
N LEU A 76 -12.61 4.83 -7.18
CA LEU A 76 -13.45 5.24 -6.06
C LEU A 76 -14.05 4.01 -5.38
N PHE A 77 -13.88 3.89 -4.07
CA PHE A 77 -14.77 3.09 -3.24
C PHE A 77 -15.93 3.98 -2.79
N SER A 78 -17.16 3.67 -3.21
CA SER A 78 -18.35 4.52 -3.00
C SER A 78 -19.17 4.12 -1.75
N GLY A 79 -18.51 3.64 -0.70
CA GLY A 79 -19.17 3.29 0.57
C GLY A 79 -19.69 4.53 1.32
N THR A 80 -20.09 4.34 2.59
CA THR A 80 -20.53 5.44 3.47
C THR A 80 -19.49 6.56 3.57
N ASP A 81 -18.22 6.17 3.59
CA ASP A 81 -17.07 7.06 3.59
C ASP A 81 -16.29 6.83 2.29
N PRO A 82 -16.55 7.63 1.24
CA PRO A 82 -15.95 7.39 -0.07
C PRO A 82 -14.44 7.60 -0.05
N VAL A 83 -13.70 6.69 -0.68
CA VAL A 83 -12.23 6.72 -0.73
C VAL A 83 -11.75 6.70 -2.18
N VAL A 84 -11.02 7.75 -2.58
CA VAL A 84 -10.28 7.75 -3.85
C VAL A 84 -8.94 7.04 -3.65
N TYR A 85 -8.60 6.14 -4.55
CA TYR A 85 -7.34 5.39 -4.49
C TYR A 85 -6.72 5.19 -5.87
N LEU A 86 -5.44 4.80 -5.88
CA LEU A 86 -4.68 4.46 -7.08
C LEU A 86 -4.69 2.93 -7.27
N PRO A 87 -5.49 2.37 -8.20
CA PRO A 87 -5.56 0.93 -8.36
C PRO A 87 -4.26 0.40 -8.95
N LEU A 88 -3.71 -0.66 -8.34
CA LEU A 88 -2.53 -1.35 -8.85
C LEU A 88 -2.94 -2.32 -9.98
N ILE A 89 -2.18 -2.32 -11.07
CA ILE A 89 -2.26 -3.34 -12.11
C ILE A 89 -1.70 -4.63 -11.55
N ARG A 90 -2.53 -5.68 -11.55
CA ARG A 90 -2.13 -7.00 -11.06
C ARG A 90 -1.18 -7.67 -12.04
N THR A 91 0.07 -7.84 -11.63
CA THR A 91 1.07 -8.62 -12.37
C THR A 91 1.33 -9.97 -11.69
N THR A 92 1.94 -10.90 -12.41
CA THR A 92 2.40 -12.19 -11.85
C THR A 92 3.34 -11.95 -10.68
N ARG A 93 4.36 -11.10 -10.85
CA ARG A 93 5.34 -10.75 -9.80
C ARG A 93 4.67 -10.18 -8.54
N LEU A 94 3.73 -9.25 -8.69
CA LEU A 94 2.98 -8.68 -7.55
C LEU A 94 2.17 -9.77 -6.83
N SER A 95 1.51 -10.64 -7.60
CA SER A 95 0.69 -11.73 -7.06
C SER A 95 1.51 -12.79 -6.33
N GLU A 96 2.67 -13.15 -6.87
CA GLU A 96 3.60 -14.10 -6.25
C GLU A 96 4.22 -13.51 -4.98
N PHE A 97 4.60 -12.23 -5.01
CA PHE A 97 5.09 -11.54 -3.83
C PHE A 97 4.04 -11.48 -2.73
N HIS A 98 2.76 -11.27 -3.06
CA HIS A 98 1.69 -11.37 -2.08
C HIS A 98 1.61 -12.78 -1.49
N LYS A 99 1.52 -13.80 -2.35
CA LYS A 99 1.34 -15.21 -1.93
C LYS A 99 2.50 -15.74 -1.08
N SER A 100 3.73 -15.32 -1.36
CA SER A 100 4.90 -15.75 -0.58
C SER A 100 4.84 -15.35 0.89
N GLY A 101 3.99 -14.38 1.26
CA GLY A 101 3.71 -13.99 2.64
C GLY A 101 2.61 -14.81 3.33
N ARG A 102 1.93 -15.72 2.61
CA ARG A 102 0.82 -16.54 3.13
C ARG A 102 1.22 -17.99 3.42
N LYS A 103 2.49 -18.30 3.64
CA LYS A 103 2.88 -19.68 4.00
C LYS A 103 2.33 -20.03 5.39
N SER A 104 1.24 -20.80 5.33
CA SER A 104 0.57 -21.67 6.31
C SER A 104 0.90 -21.44 7.78
N SER A 105 0.00 -20.72 8.46
CA SER A 105 -0.45 -21.13 9.78
C SER A 105 -1.21 -22.46 9.63
N HIS A 106 -0.52 -23.58 9.78
CA HIS A 106 -1.08 -24.88 10.15
C HIS A 106 -0.37 -25.29 11.43
#